data_AF-A0A094ZWL5-F1
#
_entry.id   AF-A0A094ZWL5-F1
#
_cell.length_a   1.000
_cell.length_b   1.000
_cell.length_c   1.000
_cell.angle_alpha   90.00
_cell.angle_beta   90.00
_cell.angle_gamma   90.00
#
_symmetry.space_group_name_H-M   'P 1'
#
loop_
_entity.id
_entity.type
_entity.pdbx_description
1 polymer ?
#
loop_
_entity_poly.entity_id
_entity_poly.type
_entity_poly.pdbx_seq_one_letter_code
_entity_poly.pdbx_strand_id
1 'polypeptide(L)'
;DKPQGVISSPWIQTNELAGLIKKQHKFLLIDVRSKIEFEQCQIAFDNTINLPYDFIKRGTTVIDISDYLQKNDFFKKLWDSRSKFDDIILLDENGFDSDQSVLSKDHPLQILKDAMLK
;
A
#
# COMPACT_ATOMS: atom_id res chain seq x y z
N ASP A 1 -19.46 16.07 -18.45
CA ASP A 1 -18.35 15.12 -18.64
C ASP A 1 -17.33 15.23 -17.51
N LYS A 2 -17.33 14.26 -16.59
CA LYS A 2 -16.21 14.06 -15.66
C LYS A 2 -15.25 13.06 -16.30
N PRO A 3 -13.93 13.28 -16.26
CA PRO A 3 -12.98 12.32 -16.81
C PRO A 3 -13.12 11.00 -16.06
N GLN A 4 -13.40 9.93 -16.80
CA GLN A 4 -13.36 8.57 -16.27
C GLN A 4 -11.89 8.25 -15.94
N GLY A 5 -11.55 8.15 -14.65
CA GLY A 5 -10.21 7.74 -14.22
C GLY A 5 -9.70 8.37 -12.93
N VAL A 6 -10.35 9.40 -12.39
CA VAL A 6 -9.91 9.98 -11.11
C VAL A 6 -10.52 9.16 -9.97
N ILE A 7 -9.68 8.49 -9.18
CA ILE A 7 -10.09 7.94 -7.88
C ILE A 7 -10.51 9.15 -7.03
N SER A 8 -11.82 9.40 -6.95
CA SER A 8 -12.37 10.59 -6.30
C SER A 8 -12.34 10.51 -4.76
N SER A 9 -11.95 9.36 -4.22
CA SER A 9 -11.89 9.04 -2.80
C SER A 9 -10.46 8.64 -2.43
N PRO A 10 -9.96 8.96 -1.22
CA PRO A 10 -8.69 8.42 -0.71
C PRO A 10 -8.75 6.90 -0.45
N TRP A 11 -9.92 6.28 -0.64
CA TRP A 11 -10.19 4.86 -0.45
C TRP A 11 -10.49 4.19 -1.79
N ILE A 12 -10.05 2.94 -1.92
CA ILE A 12 -10.35 2.07 -3.06
C ILE A 12 -11.14 0.86 -2.58
N GLN A 13 -12.20 0.51 -3.32
CA GLN A 13 -13.00 -0.68 -3.06
C GLN A 13 -12.39 -1.92 -3.71
N THR A 14 -12.71 -3.11 -3.19
CA THR A 14 -12.15 -4.38 -3.71
C THR A 14 -12.46 -4.62 -5.19
N ASN A 15 -13.66 -4.24 -5.65
CA ASN A 15 -14.05 -4.33 -7.06
C ASN A 15 -13.29 -3.36 -7.96
N GLU A 16 -12.94 -2.17 -7.45
CA GLU A 16 -12.11 -1.19 -8.15
C GLU A 16 -10.67 -1.69 -8.26
N LEU A 17 -10.09 -2.20 -7.17
CA LEU A 17 -8.76 -2.82 -7.16
C LEU A 17 -8.67 -3.97 -8.17
N ALA A 18 -9.67 -4.87 -8.18
CA ALA A 18 -9.75 -5.94 -9.16
C ALA A 18 -9.84 -5.40 -10.60
N GLY A 19 -10.53 -4.28 -10.81
CA GLY A 19 -10.57 -3.56 -12.08
C GLY A 19 -9.21 -3.02 -12.51
N LEU A 20 -8.43 -2.43 -11.60
CA LEU A 20 -7.08 -1.93 -11.86
C LEU A 20 -6.12 -3.07 -12.25
N ILE A 21 -6.17 -4.20 -11.54
CA ILE A 21 -5.38 -5.40 -11.86
C ILE A 21 -5.71 -5.91 -13.27
N LYS A 22 -7.00 -6.07 -13.60
CA LYS A 22 -7.44 -6.54 -14.93
C LYS A 22 -7.03 -5.59 -16.06
N LYS A 23 -7.02 -4.29 -15.80
CA LYS A 23 -6.61 -3.26 -16.77
C LYS A 23 -5.09 -3.09 -16.86
N GLN A 24 -4.32 -3.85 -16.07
CA GLN A 24 -2.86 -3.70 -15.97
C GLN A 24 -2.45 -2.26 -15.64
N HIS A 25 -3.24 -1.61 -14.78
CA HIS A 25 -2.91 -0.28 -14.29
C HIS A 25 -1.58 -0.30 -13.54
N LYS A 26 -0.78 0.75 -13.69
CA LYS A 26 0.55 0.81 -13.09
C LYS A 26 0.45 1.31 -11.66
N PHE A 27 0.19 0.42 -10.72
CA PHE A 27 0.23 0.76 -9.30
C PHE A 27 1.19 -0.15 -8.52
N LEU A 28 1.66 0.36 -7.39
CA LEU A 28 2.38 -0.40 -6.38
C LEU A 28 1.42 -0.77 -5.26
N LEU A 29 1.29 -2.05 -4.95
CA LEU A 29 0.55 -2.54 -3.80
C LEU A 29 1.48 -2.70 -2.60
N ILE A 30 1.15 -2.09 -1.47
CA ILE A 30 1.86 -2.25 -0.20
C ILE A 30 0.92 -2.93 0.79
N ASP A 31 1.21 -4.19 1.08
CA ASP A 31 0.50 -5.00 2.08
C ASP A 31 1.14 -4.79 3.46
N VAL A 32 0.37 -4.26 4.40
CA VAL A 32 0.85 -3.94 5.76
C VAL A 32 0.58 -5.05 6.78
N ARG A 33 0.00 -6.18 6.36
CA ARG A 33 -0.24 -7.32 7.23
C ARG A 33 1.07 -7.93 7.69
N SER A 34 1.03 -8.74 8.74
CA SER A 34 2.22 -9.40 9.23
C SER A 34 2.87 -10.24 8.13
N LYS A 35 4.18 -10.43 8.24
CA LYS A 35 4.93 -11.26 7.29
C LYS A 35 4.31 -12.67 7.14
N ILE A 36 3.83 -13.24 8.25
CA ILE A 36 3.22 -14.58 8.27
C ILE A 36 1.95 -14.61 7.44
N GLU A 37 1.04 -13.64 7.61
CA GLU A 37 -0.21 -13.57 6.85
C GLU A 37 0.03 -13.37 5.36
N PHE A 38 1.00 -12.51 5.03
CA PHE A 38 1.40 -12.25 3.65
C PHE A 38 1.96 -13.50 2.96
N GLU A 39 2.85 -14.24 3.64
CA GLU A 39 3.42 -15.49 3.12
C GLU A 39 2.39 -16.61 2.99
N GLN A 40 1.39 -16.65 3.87
CA GLN A 40 0.29 -17.61 3.80
C GLN A 40 -0.66 -17.33 2.63
N CYS A 41 -1.02 -16.06 2.41
CA CYS A 41 -1.91 -15.67 1.33
C CYS A 41 -1.71 -14.19 0.97
N GLN A 42 -1.46 -13.94 -0.31
CA GLN A 42 -1.30 -12.60 -0.86
C GLN A 42 -2.10 -12.45 -2.16
N ILE A 43 -2.46 -11.21 -2.50
CA ILE A 43 -3.03 -10.91 -3.81
C ILE A 43 -2.02 -11.28 -4.89
N ALA A 44 -2.45 -12.05 -5.88
CA ALA A 44 -1.63 -12.43 -7.02
C ALA A 44 -1.42 -11.21 -7.95
N PHE A 45 -0.46 -10.36 -7.61
CA PHE A 45 -0.08 -9.16 -8.35
C PHE A 45 1.42 -8.88 -8.21
N ASP A 46 2.13 -8.73 -9.32
CA ASP A 46 3.60 -8.70 -9.34
C ASP A 46 4.19 -7.48 -8.61
N ASN A 47 3.52 -6.33 -8.67
CA ASN A 47 4.01 -5.10 -8.04
C ASN A 47 3.54 -5.00 -6.59
N THR A 48 3.81 -6.03 -5.79
CA THR A 48 3.43 -6.10 -4.38
C THR A 48 4.64 -6.12 -3.47
N ILE A 49 4.62 -5.31 -2.41
CA ILE A 49 5.59 -5.29 -1.32
C ILE A 49 4.86 -5.57 -0.01
N ASN A 50 5.48 -6.34 0.89
CA ASN A 50 5.03 -6.45 2.27
C ASN A 50 5.84 -5.51 3.19
N LEU A 51 5.13 -4.66 3.93
CA LEU A 51 5.66 -3.83 5.02
C LEU A 51 4.88 -4.13 6.31
N PRO A 52 5.29 -5.15 7.08
CA PRO A 52 4.59 -5.58 8.27
C PRO A 52 4.26 -4.46 9.27
N TYR A 53 3.06 -4.48 9.84
CA TYR A 53 2.61 -3.49 10.81
C TYR A 53 3.47 -3.43 12.09
N ASP A 54 4.21 -4.47 12.43
CA ASP A 54 5.13 -4.50 13.58
C ASP A 54 6.41 -3.68 13.34
N PHE A 55 6.78 -3.48 12.08
CA PHE A 55 7.82 -2.55 11.65
C PHE A 55 7.32 -1.09 11.64
N ILE A 56 6.06 -0.86 11.23
CA ILE A 56 5.49 0.48 11.05
C ILE A 56 5.16 1.10 12.40
N LYS A 57 5.81 2.22 12.74
CA LYS A 57 5.62 2.93 14.01
C LYS A 57 5.53 4.43 13.77
N ARG A 58 4.95 5.17 14.72
CA ARG A 58 4.96 6.64 14.64
C ARG A 58 6.39 7.15 14.46
N GLY A 59 6.58 7.99 13.45
CA GLY A 59 7.89 8.52 13.10
C GLY A 59 8.64 7.71 12.04
N THR A 60 8.14 6.55 11.60
CA THR A 60 8.69 5.84 10.43
C THR A 60 8.79 6.80 9.24
N THR A 61 9.96 6.84 8.61
CA THR A 61 10.29 7.68 7.47
C THR A 61 10.46 6.87 6.19
N VAL A 62 10.53 7.54 5.04
CA VAL A 62 10.89 6.92 3.75
C VAL A 62 12.27 6.25 3.79
N ILE A 63 13.19 6.78 4.59
CA ILE A 63 14.54 6.21 4.78
C ILE A 63 14.43 4.89 5.53
N ASP A 64 13.69 4.86 6.65
CA ASP A 64 13.47 3.63 7.42
C ASP A 64 12.82 2.54 6.56
N ILE A 65 11.82 2.91 5.75
CA ILE A 65 11.16 1.99 4.81
C ILE A 65 12.18 1.46 3.79
N SER A 66 12.95 2.35 3.17
CA SER A 66 13.98 1.98 2.19
C SER A 66 15.00 1.00 2.79
N ASP A 67 15.47 1.26 4.02
CA ASP A 67 16.45 0.43 4.72
C ASP A 67 15.87 -0.92 5.12
N TYR A 68 14.62 -0.97 5.57
CA TYR A 68 13.93 -2.23 5.84
C TYR A 68 13.85 -3.10 4.58
N LEU A 69 13.53 -2.50 3.44
CA LEU A 69 13.35 -3.20 2.17
C LEU A 69 14.66 -3.70 1.55
N GLN A 70 15.84 -3.20 1.98
CA GLN A 70 17.14 -3.74 1.55
C GLN A 70 17.32 -5.23 1.88
N LYS A 71 16.52 -5.78 2.80
CA LYS A 71 16.52 -7.21 3.14
C LYS A 71 15.96 -8.11 2.04
N ASN A 72 15.28 -7.53 1.04
CA ASN A 72 14.69 -8.24 -0.08
C ASN A 72 14.90 -7.44 -1.37
N ASP A 73 15.81 -7.89 -2.23
CA ASP A 73 16.19 -7.21 -3.48
C ASP A 73 14.99 -6.92 -4.39
N PHE A 74 14.02 -7.83 -4.44
CA PHE A 74 12.82 -7.65 -5.24
C PHE A 74 11.97 -6.50 -4.71
N PHE A 75 11.70 -6.46 -3.40
CA PHE A 75 10.94 -5.37 -2.80
C PHE A 75 11.70 -4.05 -2.87
N LYS A 76 13.03 -4.06 -2.66
CA LYS A 76 13.85 -2.86 -2.79
C LYS A 76 13.78 -2.29 -4.20
N LYS A 77 13.85 -3.13 -5.23
CA LYS A 77 13.72 -2.72 -6.62
C LYS A 77 12.36 -2.10 -6.93
N LEU A 78 11.28 -2.69 -6.43
CA LEU A 78 9.93 -2.10 -6.56
C LEU A 78 9.84 -0.74 -5.86
N TRP A 79 10.38 -0.62 -4.64
CA TRP A 79 10.39 0.63 -3.87
C TRP A 79 11.21 1.75 -4.52
N ASP A 80 12.38 1.43 -5.05
CA ASP A 80 13.26 2.39 -5.71
C ASP A 80 12.68 2.87 -7.04
N SER A 81 11.87 2.03 -7.68
CA SER A 81 11.14 2.38 -8.90
C SER A 81 9.74 2.90 -8.65
N ARG A 82 9.38 3.23 -7.39
CA ARG A 82 8.00 3.61 -7.03
C ARG A 82 7.46 4.82 -7.79
N SER A 83 8.34 5.72 -8.25
CA SER A 83 7.98 6.88 -9.07
C SER A 83 7.51 6.54 -10.49
N LYS A 84 7.62 5.26 -10.91
CA LYS A 84 7.14 4.77 -12.22
C LYS A 84 5.70 4.30 -12.18
N PHE A 85 5.12 4.16 -11.00
CA PHE A 85 3.71 3.82 -10.82
C PHE A 85 2.90 5.12 -10.77
N ASP A 86 1.67 5.04 -11.28
CA ASP A 86 0.70 6.13 -11.25
C ASP A 86 0.09 6.25 -9.84
N ASP A 87 -0.08 5.12 -9.14
CA ASP A 87 -0.67 5.06 -7.80
C ASP A 87 0.13 4.14 -6.85
N ILE A 88 0.04 4.43 -5.55
CA ILE A 88 0.44 3.52 -4.47
C ILE A 88 -0.82 3.17 -3.67
N ILE A 89 -1.12 1.88 -3.59
CA ILE A 89 -2.29 1.36 -2.88
C ILE A 89 -1.81 0.66 -1.62
N LEU A 90 -2.37 1.03 -0.48
CA LEU A 90 -2.08 0.42 0.81
C LEU A 90 -3.19 -0.57 1.17
N LEU A 91 -2.82 -1.77 1.62
CA LEU A 91 -3.72 -2.87 1.97
C LEU A 91 -3.41 -3.36 3.38
N ASP A 92 -4.43 -3.53 4.23
CA ASP A 92 -4.34 -4.16 5.54
C ASP A 92 -5.27 -5.38 5.66
N GLU A 93 -5.35 -5.98 6.86
CA GLU A 93 -6.19 -7.15 7.16
C GLU A 93 -7.68 -6.78 7.20
N ASN A 94 -7.99 -5.65 7.83
CA ASN A 94 -9.36 -5.20 8.05
C ASN A 94 -9.63 -3.98 7.18
N GLY A 95 -9.92 -4.25 5.90
CA GLY A 95 -10.52 -3.25 5.04
C GLY A 95 -11.72 -2.64 5.78
N PHE A 96 -11.64 -1.34 6.03
CA PHE A 96 -12.61 -0.58 6.83
C PHE A 96 -14.05 -0.99 6.50
N ASP A 97 -14.69 -1.70 7.42
CA ASP A 97 -16.13 -1.99 7.40
C ASP A 97 -16.77 -1.04 8.41
N SER A 98 -17.73 -0.22 7.96
CA SER A 98 -18.50 0.80 8.71
C SER A 98 -17.89 2.22 8.87
N ASP A 99 -18.65 3.21 8.37
CA ASP A 99 -18.92 4.61 8.78
C ASP A 99 -17.83 5.55 9.35
N GLN A 100 -16.65 5.09 9.73
CA GLN A 100 -15.53 5.93 10.11
C GLN A 100 -14.73 6.30 8.85
N SER A 101 -14.80 7.57 8.45
CA SER A 101 -14.06 8.07 7.28
C SER A 101 -12.57 8.32 7.54
N VAL A 102 -12.10 8.09 8.78
CA VAL A 102 -10.78 8.54 9.24
C VAL A 102 -10.09 7.45 10.05
N LEU A 103 -8.89 7.07 9.61
CA LEU A 103 -7.98 6.20 10.35
C LEU A 103 -7.43 6.89 11.59
N SER A 104 -7.21 6.11 12.66
CA SER A 104 -6.41 6.59 13.79
C SER A 104 -5.02 7.01 13.33
N LYS A 105 -4.42 8.02 13.97
CA LYS A 105 -3.02 8.44 13.73
C LYS A 105 -2.00 7.35 14.02
N ASP A 106 -2.40 6.32 14.76
CA ASP A 106 -1.60 5.13 15.07
C ASP A 106 -1.78 3.99 14.06
N HIS A 107 -2.71 4.14 13.12
CA HIS A 107 -2.97 3.09 12.15
C HIS A 107 -1.80 2.95 11.17
N PRO A 108 -1.32 1.73 10.84
CA PRO A 108 -0.19 1.53 9.93
C PRO A 108 -0.38 2.22 8.57
N LEU A 109 -1.57 2.12 7.98
CA LEU A 109 -1.91 2.82 6.74
C LEU A 109 -1.78 4.35 6.86
N GLN A 110 -2.19 4.93 7.98
CA GLN A 110 -2.09 6.38 8.22
C GLN A 110 -0.63 6.81 8.40
N ILE A 111 0.15 6.03 9.15
CA ILE A 111 1.58 6.29 9.38
C ILE A 111 2.35 6.23 8.06
N LEU A 112 2.12 5.21 7.22
CA LEU A 112 2.78 5.10 5.92
C LEU A 112 2.39 6.23 4.97
N LYS A 113 1.11 6.58 4.92
CA LYS A 113 0.63 7.72 4.14
C LYS A 113 1.36 9.00 4.55
N ASP A 114 1.45 9.27 5.85
CA ASP A 114 2.14 10.45 6.37
C ASP A 114 3.65 10.42 6.09
N ALA A 115 4.27 9.24 6.12
CA ALA A 115 5.69 9.06 5.80
C ALA A 115 5.98 9.39 4.33
N MET A 116 5.08 9.05 3.41
CA MET A 116 5.26 9.25 1.96
C MET A 116 4.92 10.66 1.47
N LEU A 117 4.13 11.42 2.22
CA LEU A 117 3.71 12.78 1.86
C LEU A 117 4.63 13.88 2.44
N LYS A 118 5.61 13.51 3.27
CA LYS A 118 6.63 14.40 3.85
C LYS A 118 7.91 14.38 3.03
#